data_AF-A0A424YEW6-F1
#
_entry.id   AF-A0A424YEW6-F1
#
_cell.length_a   1.000
_cell.length_b   1.000
_cell.length_c   1.000
_cell.angle_alpha   90.00
_cell.angle_beta   90.00
_cell.angle_gamma   90.00
#
_symmetry.space_group_name_H-M   'P 1'
#
loop_
_entity.id
_entity.type
_entity.pdbx_description
1 polymer ?
#
loop_
_entity_poly.entity_id
_entity_poly.type
_entity_poly.pdbx_seq_one_letter_code
_entity_poly.pdbx_strand_id
1 'polypeptide(L)' 'MAHPSREEQIEILRKRIEDLKKRFPSHSTKPEMYQKLEEMEEELARLLSSS' A
#
# COMPACT_ATOMS: atom_id res chain seq x y z
N MET A 1 10.09 21.05 -3.11
CA MET A 1 10.09 19.71 -2.47
C MET A 1 10.38 18.71 -3.57
N ALA A 2 11.45 17.93 -3.44
CA ALA A 2 11.71 16.85 -4.40
C ALA A 2 10.60 15.81 -4.24
N HIS A 3 9.92 15.46 -5.34
CA HIS A 3 9.03 14.31 -5.31
C HIS A 3 9.90 13.06 -5.21
N PRO A 4 9.56 12.09 -4.34
CA PRO A 4 10.28 10.83 -4.24
C PRO A 4 10.31 10.17 -5.62
N SER A 5 11.45 9.59 -5.98
CA SER A 5 11.59 8.79 -7.20
C SER A 5 10.56 7.65 -7.21
N ARG A 6 10.18 7.15 -8.40
CA ARG A 6 9.22 6.05 -8.54
C ARG A 6 9.56 4.84 -7.66
N GLU A 7 10.84 4.47 -7.61
CA GLU A 7 11.34 3.37 -6.77
C GLU A 7 11.12 3.64 -5.28
N GLU A 8 11.34 4.88 -4.86
CA GLU A 8 11.15 5.34 -3.49
C GLU A 8 9.65 5.36 -3.13
N GLN A 9 8.77 5.74 -4.07
CA GLN A 9 7.31 5.63 -3.91
C GLN A 9 6.85 4.18 -3.74
N ILE A 10 7.41 3.26 -4.53
CA ILE A 10 7.16 1.82 -4.44
C ILE A 10 7.56 1.29 -3.06
N GLU A 11 8.75 1.65 -2.56
CA GLU A 11 9.21 1.24 -1.23
C GLU A 11 8.31 1.80 -0.12
N ILE A 12 7.93 3.07 -0.20
CA ILE A 12 7.04 3.72 0.77
C ILE A 12 5.67 3.02 0.80
N LEU A 13 5.09 2.72 -0.36
CA LEU A 13 3.81 2.03 -0.48
C LEU A 13 3.88 0.62 0.09
N ARG A 14 4.92 -0.15 -0.26
CA ARG A 14 5.16 -1.49 0.30
C ARG A 14 5.23 -1.48 1.83
N LYS A 15 6.02 -0.55 2.39
CA LYS A 15 6.14 -0.41 3.85
C LYS A 15 4.80 -0.08 4.51
N ARG A 16 4.02 0.82 3.90
CA ARG A 16 2.68 1.18 4.40
C ARG A 16 1.71 0.01 4.34
N ILE A 17 1.73 -0.77 3.26
CA ILE A 17 0.90 -1.97 3.09
C ILE A 17 1.25 -3.01 4.18
N GLU A 18 2.53 -3.29 4.40
CA GLU A 18 2.94 -4.23 5.43
C GLU A 18 2.57 -3.76 6.84
N ASP A 19 2.79 -2.49 7.15
CA ASP A 19 2.43 -1.91 8.44
C ASP A 19 0.91 -1.95 8.66
N LEU A 20 0.13 -1.65 7.62
CA LEU A 20 -1.32 -1.73 7.64
C LEU A 20 -1.78 -3.18 7.87
N LYS A 21 -1.24 -4.15 7.14
CA LYS A 21 -1.52 -5.59 7.32
C LYS A 21 -1.18 -6.08 8.73
N LYS A 22 -0.07 -5.62 9.32
CA LYS A 22 0.31 -5.97 10.70
C LYS A 22 -0.65 -5.42 11.75
N ARG A 23 -1.31 -4.30 11.46
CA ARG A 23 -2.31 -3.69 12.34
C ARG A 23 -3.71 -4.28 12.15
N PHE A 24 -3.91 -5.22 11.23
CA PHE A 24 -5.22 -5.82 11.01
C PHE A 24 -5.63 -6.65 12.24
N PRO A 25 -6.77 -6.34 12.87
CA PRO A 25 -7.26 -7.13 14.00
C PRO A 25 -7.77 -8.49 13.50
N SER A 26 -7.15 -9.58 13.97
CA SER A 26 -7.37 -10.96 13.51
C SER A 26 -8.83 -11.45 13.53
N HIS A 27 -9.71 -10.79 14.28
CA HIS A 27 -11.11 -11.17 14.45
C HIS A 27 -12.11 -10.09 14.01
N SER A 28 -11.66 -8.92 13.56
CA SER A 28 -12.58 -7.80 13.28
C SER A 28 -12.03 -6.85 12.22
N THR A 29 -11.41 -7.39 11.17
CA THR A 29 -10.96 -6.56 10.05
C THR A 29 -12.19 -6.02 9.32
N LYS A 30 -12.41 -4.71 9.42
CA LYS A 30 -13.51 -4.02 8.73
C LYS A 30 -13.31 -4.08 7.21
N PRO A 31 -14.39 -4.17 6.42
CA PRO A 31 -14.33 -4.10 4.96
C PRO A 31 -13.59 -2.85 4.44
N GLU A 32 -13.71 -1.72 5.15
CA GLU A 32 -13.02 -0.47 4.82
C GLU A 32 -11.50 -0.59 4.91
N MET A 33 -10.97 -1.44 5.79
CA MET A 33 -9.53 -1.69 5.88
C MET A 33 -9.04 -2.54 4.71
N TYR A 34 -9.84 -3.51 4.26
CA TYR A 34 -9.54 -4.29 3.06
C TYR A 34 -9.60 -3.43 1.80
N GLN A 35 -10.62 -2.58 1.66
CA GLN A 35 -10.70 -1.63 0.53
C GLN A 35 -9.48 -0.72 0.49
N LYS A 36 -9.10 -0.13 1.63
CA LYS A 36 -7.92 0.73 1.71
C LYS A 36 -6.62 0.00 1.40
N LEU A 37 -6.53 -1.27 1.76
CA LEU A 37 -5.39 -2.11 1.43
C LEU A 37 -5.34 -2.40 -0.07
N GLU A 38 -6.49 -2.78 -0.66
CA GLU A 38 -6.64 -3.05 -2.09
C GLU A 38 -6.28 -1.82 -2.93
N GLU A 39 -6.74 -0.64 -2.54
CA GLU A 39 -6.36 0.63 -3.19
C GLU A 39 -4.85 0.86 -3.17
N MET A 40 -4.19 0.62 -2.04
CA MET A 40 -2.73 0.77 -1.93
C MET A 40 -1.98 -0.28 -2.76
N GLU A 41 -2.47 -1.52 -2.80
CA GLU A 41 -1.89 -2.60 -3.60
C GLU A 41 -2.08 -2.37 -5.11
N GLU A 42 -3.23 -1.83 -5.52
CA GLU A 42 -3.47 -1.39 -6.90
C GLU A 42 -2.53 -0.26 -7.31
N GLU A 43 -2.36 0.77 -6.46
CA GLU A 43 -1.44 1.87 -6.75
C GLU A 43 0.00 1.36 -6.90
N LEU A 44 0.42 0.45 -6.02
CA LEU A 44 1.71 -0.22 -6.11
C LEU A 44 1.83 -1.01 -7.42
N ALA A 45 0.80 -1.77 -7.79
CA ALA A 45 0.78 -2.54 -9.03
C ALA A 45 0.83 -1.66 -10.28
N ARG A 46 0.14 -0.52 -10.30
CA ARG A 46 0.22 0.49 -11.37
C ARG A 46 1.61 1.05 -11.48
N LEU A 47 2.20 1.43 -10.34
CA LEU A 47 3.57 1.91 -10.28
C LEU A 47 4.56 0.85 -10.73
N LEU A 48 4.31 -0.44 -10.57
CA LEU A 48 5.19 -1.51 -11.06
C LEU A 48 4.96 -1.84 -12.55
N SER A 49 3.70 -1.86 -13.00
CA SER A 49 3.32 -2.25 -14.37
C SER A 49 3.66 -1.20 -15.41
N SER A 50 3.78 0.07 -15.03
CA SER A 50 4.12 1.15 -15.96
C SER A 50 5.63 1.19 -16.28
N SER A 51 6.31 0.04 -16.31
CA SER A 51 7.75 -0.10 -16.61
C SER A 51 8.03 -0.73 -17.96
#